data_AF-A0A1G5W8B6-F1
#
_entry.id   AF-A0A1G5W8B6-F1
#
_cell.length_a   1.000
_cell.length_b   1.000
_cell.length_c   1.000
_cell.angle_alpha   90.00
_cell.angle_beta   90.00
_cell.angle_gamma   90.00
#
_symmetry.space_group_name_H-M   'P 1'
#
loop_
_entity.id
_entity.type
_entity.pdbx_description
1 polymer ?
#
loop_
_entity_poly.entity_id
_entity_poly.type
_entity_poly.pdbx_seq_one_letter_code
_entity_poly.pdbx_strand_id
1 'polypeptide(L)'
;MIGKNVIKKEEIPGVTVKETLEEFSQEYELNYEQNVTLNHLARFPRYSAEDTEKIIAELQSELGLRHKVAVHIVDLIPKDIDDLRLIFAKEPIQINKEEMEKILDILNQYFVDE
;
A
#
# COMPACT_ATOMS: atom_id res chain seq x y z
N MET A 1 21.99 -5.63 -11.66
CA MET A 1 20.74 -5.31 -12.37
C MET A 1 20.10 -6.59 -12.84
N ILE A 2 18.78 -6.68 -12.77
CA ILE A 2 18.04 -7.82 -13.33
C ILE A 2 17.78 -7.51 -14.81
N GLY A 3 18.24 -8.37 -15.72
CA GLY A 3 18.10 -8.17 -17.17
C GLY A 3 19.00 -7.08 -17.74
N LYS A 4 18.70 -6.66 -18.99
CA LYS A 4 19.51 -5.68 -19.75
C LYS A 4 19.17 -4.22 -19.43
N ASN A 5 17.88 -3.89 -19.31
CA ASN A 5 17.38 -2.56 -19.00
C ASN A 5 16.04 -2.67 -18.26
N VAL A 6 15.70 -1.66 -17.45
CA VAL A 6 14.39 -1.54 -16.77
C VAL A 6 13.47 -0.68 -17.65
N ILE A 7 12.36 -1.26 -18.10
CA ILE A 7 11.37 -0.56 -18.95
C ILE A 7 10.38 0.22 -18.09
N LYS A 8 9.93 -0.38 -16.98
CA LYS A 8 8.94 0.17 -16.06
C LYS A 8 9.31 -0.24 -14.64
N LYS A 9 9.05 0.64 -13.68
CA LYS A 9 9.13 0.35 -12.26
C LYS A 9 8.01 1.10 -11.57
N GLU A 10 7.21 0.39 -10.79
CA GLU A 10 6.15 0.93 -9.95
C GLU A 10 6.19 0.24 -8.59
N GLU A 11 5.75 0.95 -7.57
CA GLU A 11 5.52 0.40 -6.25
C GLU A 11 4.25 -0.46 -6.26
N ILE A 12 4.32 -1.62 -5.60
CA ILE A 12 3.18 -2.53 -5.43
C ILE A 12 2.79 -2.60 -3.95
N PRO A 13 1.48 -2.59 -3.62
CA PRO A 13 1.00 -2.74 -2.25
C PRO A 13 1.32 -4.11 -1.66
N GLY A 14 1.42 -4.19 -0.34
CA GLY A 14 1.73 -5.44 0.36
C GLY A 14 0.68 -6.53 0.17
N VAL A 15 -0.59 -6.19 -0.08
CA VAL A 15 -1.63 -7.20 -0.42
C VAL A 15 -1.33 -7.89 -1.75
N THR A 16 -0.94 -7.13 -2.78
CA THR A 16 -0.55 -7.68 -4.08
C THR A 16 0.72 -8.55 -3.96
N VAL A 17 1.67 -8.15 -3.10
CA VAL A 17 2.86 -8.98 -2.81
C VAL A 17 2.46 -10.29 -2.14
N LYS A 18 1.51 -10.24 -1.20
CA LYS A 18 1.00 -11.42 -0.49
C LYS A 18 0.38 -12.41 -1.48
N GLU A 19 -0.57 -11.95 -2.30
CA GLU A 19 -1.22 -12.78 -3.33
C GLU A 19 -0.20 -13.36 -4.31
N THR A 20 0.76 -12.55 -4.76
CA THR A 20 1.82 -13.01 -5.67
C THR A 20 2.66 -14.14 -5.04
N LEU A 21 3.01 -14.05 -3.75
CA LEU A 21 3.77 -15.09 -3.06
C LEU A 21 2.92 -16.33 -2.78
N GLU A 22 1.63 -16.16 -2.46
CA GLU A 22 0.69 -17.27 -2.27
C GLU A 22 0.49 -18.05 -3.57
N GLU A 23 0.24 -17.37 -4.70
CA GLU A 23 0.16 -17.99 -6.03
C GLU A 23 1.47 -18.70 -6.39
N PHE A 24 2.60 -18.04 -6.22
CA PHE A 24 3.91 -18.64 -6.50
C PHE A 24 4.18 -19.89 -5.65
N SER A 25 3.70 -19.91 -4.40
CA SER A 25 3.84 -21.05 -3.50
C SER A 25 3.02 -22.29 -3.90
N GLN A 26 2.01 -22.12 -4.77
CA GLN A 26 1.22 -23.25 -5.29
C GLN A 26 2.03 -24.10 -6.28
N GLU A 27 2.98 -23.48 -6.98
CA GLU A 27 3.82 -24.14 -7.99
C GLU A 27 5.25 -24.42 -7.50
N TYR A 28 5.79 -23.56 -6.62
CA TYR A 28 7.19 -23.60 -6.20
C TYR A 28 7.36 -23.48 -4.69
N GLU A 29 8.39 -24.12 -4.15
CA GLU A 29 8.76 -23.94 -2.74
C GLU A 29 9.36 -22.54 -2.52
N LEU A 30 8.79 -21.80 -1.57
CA LEU A 30 9.31 -20.50 -1.16
C LEU A 30 10.65 -20.67 -0.44
N ASN A 31 11.62 -19.80 -0.74
CA ASN A 31 12.84 -19.73 0.04
C ASN A 31 12.60 -19.09 1.43
N TYR A 32 13.63 -19.04 2.27
CA TYR A 32 13.51 -18.54 3.64
C TYR A 32 13.02 -17.09 3.68
N GLU A 33 13.62 -16.18 2.91
CA GLU A 33 13.26 -14.77 2.88
C GLU A 33 11.84 -14.52 2.35
N GLN A 34 11.42 -15.29 1.34
CA GLN A 34 10.05 -15.27 0.82
C GLN A 34 9.04 -15.74 1.85
N ASN A 35 9.34 -16.83 2.58
CA ASN A 35 8.52 -17.28 3.69
C ASN A 35 8.42 -16.24 4.80
N VAL A 36 9.53 -15.60 5.19
CA VAL A 36 9.52 -14.52 6.18
C VAL A 36 8.67 -13.35 5.71
N THR A 37 8.76 -13.00 4.43
CA THR A 37 7.96 -11.93 3.82
C THR A 37 6.47 -12.27 3.83
N LEU A 38 6.08 -13.46 3.38
CA LEU A 38 4.69 -13.89 3.39
C LEU A 38 4.12 -13.94 4.82
N ASN A 39 4.90 -14.46 5.78
CA ASN A 39 4.52 -14.46 7.20
C ASN A 39 4.35 -13.04 7.75
N HIS A 40 5.21 -12.09 7.37
CA HIS A 40 5.04 -10.69 7.74
C HIS A 40 3.73 -10.14 7.15
N LEU A 41 3.51 -10.33 5.85
CA LEU A 41 2.34 -9.80 5.16
C LEU A 41 1.02 -10.37 5.68
N ALA A 42 1.00 -11.63 6.12
CA ALA A 42 -0.17 -12.31 6.67
C ALA A 42 -0.51 -11.91 8.12
N ARG A 43 0.38 -11.20 8.83
CA ARG A 43 0.17 -10.81 10.24
C ARG A 43 -0.49 -9.45 10.44
N PHE A 44 -0.46 -8.60 9.41
CA PHE A 44 -0.98 -7.25 9.50
C PHE A 44 -2.30 -7.16 8.76
N PRO A 45 -3.27 -6.41 9.32
CA PRO A 45 -4.54 -6.18 8.67
C PRO A 45 -4.32 -5.40 7.37
N ARG A 46 -5.08 -5.73 6.33
CA ARG A 46 -4.94 -5.15 4.98
C ARG A 46 -6.30 -4.99 4.33
N TYR A 47 -6.41 -4.03 3.42
CA TYR A 47 -7.50 -4.00 2.47
C TYR A 47 -7.37 -5.15 1.48
N SER A 48 -8.50 -5.58 0.90
CA SER A 48 -8.49 -6.50 -0.25
C SER A 48 -7.68 -5.90 -1.41
N ALA A 49 -7.22 -6.73 -2.36
CA ALA A 49 -6.51 -6.22 -3.54
C ALA A 49 -7.39 -5.27 -4.36
N GLU A 50 -8.68 -5.59 -4.49
CA GLU A 50 -9.65 -4.76 -5.21
C GLU A 50 -9.85 -3.39 -4.53
N ASP A 51 -10.05 -3.38 -3.21
CA ASP A 51 -10.24 -2.13 -2.46
C ASP A 51 -8.96 -1.30 -2.43
N THR A 52 -7.80 -1.96 -2.31
CA THR A 52 -6.49 -1.31 -2.40
C THR A 52 -6.32 -0.53 -3.71
N GLU A 53 -6.67 -1.14 -4.84
CA GLU A 53 -6.59 -0.48 -6.15
C GLU A 53 -7.53 0.73 -6.23
N LYS A 54 -8.76 0.60 -5.72
CA LYS A 54 -9.74 1.70 -5.69
C LYS A 54 -9.27 2.86 -4.83
N ILE A 55 -8.81 2.58 -3.60
CA ILE A 55 -8.29 3.58 -2.68
C ILE A 55 -7.12 4.33 -3.32
N ILE A 56 -6.16 3.62 -3.93
CA ILE A 56 -5.03 4.25 -4.60
C ILE A 56 -5.52 5.18 -5.72
N ALA A 57 -6.45 4.73 -6.55
CA ALA A 57 -7.00 5.55 -7.63
C ALA A 57 -7.72 6.82 -7.10
N GLU A 58 -8.50 6.71 -6.03
CA GLU A 58 -9.15 7.84 -5.38
C GLU A 58 -8.13 8.82 -4.80
N LEU A 59 -7.14 8.33 -4.05
CA LEU A 59 -6.07 9.15 -3.49
C LEU A 59 -5.28 9.90 -4.57
N GLN A 60 -5.05 9.28 -5.73
CA GLN A 60 -4.38 9.93 -6.85
C GLN A 60 -5.27 10.95 -7.56
N SER A 61 -6.55 10.63 -7.80
CA SER A 61 -7.46 11.48 -8.57
C SER A 61 -8.00 12.67 -7.77
N GLU A 62 -8.30 12.47 -6.49
CA GLU A 62 -8.94 13.46 -5.64
C GLU A 62 -7.98 14.39 -4.92
N LEU A 63 -6.75 13.95 -4.67
CA LEU A 63 -5.73 14.66 -3.89
C LEU A 63 -4.42 14.86 -4.67
N GLY A 64 -4.30 14.31 -5.88
CA GLY A 64 -3.08 14.43 -6.69
C GLY A 64 -1.88 13.72 -6.07
N LEU A 65 -2.10 12.74 -5.18
CA LEU A 65 -1.00 12.05 -4.50
C LEU A 65 -0.18 11.24 -5.52
N ARG A 66 1.13 11.18 -5.29
CA ARG A 66 2.00 10.31 -6.09
C ARG A 66 1.69 8.85 -5.76
N HIS A 67 1.77 7.97 -6.76
CA HIS A 67 1.49 6.53 -6.62
C HIS A 67 2.17 5.92 -5.38
N LYS A 68 3.47 6.15 -5.23
CA LYS A 68 4.26 5.71 -4.07
C LYS A 68 3.65 6.11 -2.71
N VAL A 69 3.13 7.33 -2.59
CA VAL A 69 2.56 7.84 -1.33
C VAL A 69 1.20 7.19 -1.08
N ALA A 70 0.38 7.05 -2.12
CA ALA A 70 -0.89 6.35 -2.04
C ALA A 70 -0.69 4.89 -1.59
N VAL A 71 0.26 4.16 -2.19
CA VAL A 71 0.62 2.79 -1.78
C VAL A 71 1.01 2.73 -0.29
N HIS A 72 1.85 3.67 0.19
CA HIS A 72 2.22 3.72 1.60
C HIS A 72 1.03 3.98 2.53
N ILE A 73 0.10 4.85 2.15
CA ILE A 73 -1.09 5.13 2.94
C ILE A 73 -1.94 3.86 3.08
N VAL A 74 -2.18 3.15 1.98
CA VAL A 74 -2.97 1.91 2.01
C VAL A 74 -2.27 0.80 2.81
N ASP A 75 -0.95 0.70 2.73
CA ASP A 75 -0.20 -0.30 3.49
C ASP A 75 -0.12 -0.02 5.00
N LEU A 76 -0.17 1.25 5.41
CA LEU A 76 -0.05 1.67 6.81
C LEU A 76 -1.39 1.84 7.51
N ILE A 77 -2.48 2.02 6.76
CA ILE A 77 -3.86 2.12 7.27
C ILE A 77 -3.96 3.16 8.42
N PRO A 78 -3.60 4.43 8.16
CA PRO A 78 -3.63 5.47 9.19
C PRO A 78 -5.03 5.62 9.78
N LYS A 79 -5.11 5.76 11.10
CA LYS A 79 -6.36 5.84 11.86
C LYS A 79 -6.70 7.26 12.29
N ASP A 80 -5.71 8.13 12.31
CA ASP A 80 -5.87 9.53 12.68
C ASP A 80 -4.94 10.49 11.91
N ILE A 81 -5.07 11.77 12.22
CA ILE A 81 -4.29 12.83 11.60
C ILE A 81 -2.81 12.75 12.00
N ASP A 82 -2.49 12.21 13.18
CA ASP A 82 -1.11 12.11 13.65
C ASP A 82 -0.35 11.01 12.89
N ASP A 83 -1.00 9.90 12.54
CA ASP A 83 -0.47 8.90 11.62
C ASP A 83 -0.13 9.51 10.26
N LEU A 84 -1.05 10.30 9.69
CA LEU A 84 -0.81 10.98 8.42
C LEU A 84 0.32 12.01 8.53
N ARG A 85 0.39 12.79 9.61
CA ARG A 85 1.53 13.69 9.85
C ARG A 85 2.85 12.95 9.85
N LEU A 86 2.90 11.75 10.44
CA LEU A 86 4.11 10.93 10.45
C LEU A 86 4.47 10.43 9.04
N ILE A 87 3.49 9.98 8.26
CA ILE A 87 3.68 9.56 6.86
C ILE A 87 4.23 10.72 6.03
N PHE A 88 3.64 11.91 6.15
CA PHE A 88 4.03 13.08 5.37
C PHE A 88 5.28 13.81 5.88
N ALA A 89 5.76 13.52 7.10
CA ALA A 89 6.93 14.21 7.69
C ALA A 89 8.21 14.10 6.86
N LYS A 90 8.32 13.10 5.99
CA LYS A 90 9.45 12.89 5.07
C LYS A 90 9.07 12.98 3.60
N GLU A 91 7.83 13.31 3.29
CA GLU A 91 7.38 13.53 1.92
C GLU A 91 7.59 15.01 1.54
N PRO A 92 8.01 15.30 0.29
CA PRO A 92 8.18 16.68 -0.18
C PRO A 92 6.85 17.42 -0.40
N ILE A 93 5.73 16.72 -0.28
CA ILE A 93 4.38 17.26 -0.47
C ILE A 93 3.93 17.91 0.84
N GLN A 94 3.44 19.14 0.75
CA GLN A 94 2.75 19.78 1.86
C GLN A 94 1.27 19.45 1.75
N ILE A 95 0.76 18.70 2.73
CA ILE A 95 -0.66 18.40 2.87
C ILE A 95 -1.23 19.23 4.03
N ASN A 96 -2.42 19.78 3.85
CA ASN A 96 -3.11 20.52 4.89
C ASN A 96 -4.04 19.59 5.71
N LYS A 97 -4.67 20.12 6.75
CA LYS A 97 -5.56 19.33 7.64
C LYS A 97 -6.81 18.81 6.93
N GLU A 98 -7.41 19.61 6.06
CA GLU A 98 -8.62 19.24 5.32
C GLU A 98 -8.35 18.09 4.34
N GLU A 99 -7.19 18.13 3.67
CA GLU A 99 -6.72 17.06 2.79
C GLU A 99 -6.42 15.77 3.59
N MET A 100 -5.85 15.86 4.79
CA MET A 100 -5.66 14.70 5.68
C MET A 100 -6.99 14.11 6.16
N GLU A 101 -7.96 14.94 6.52
CA GLU A 101 -9.32 14.49 6.87
C GLU A 101 -9.97 13.76 5.69
N LYS A 102 -9.80 14.30 4.47
CA LYS A 102 -10.28 13.65 3.24
C LYS A 102 -9.64 12.28 2.99
N ILE A 103 -8.35 12.10 3.28
CA ILE A 103 -7.69 10.79 3.21
C ILE A 103 -8.37 9.80 4.16
N LEU A 104 -8.60 10.20 5.41
CA LEU A 104 -9.26 9.33 6.40
C LEU A 104 -10.70 8.99 5.96
N ASP A 105 -11.43 9.97 5.41
CA ASP A 105 -12.78 9.76 4.91
C ASP A 105 -12.82 8.75 3.75
N ILE A 106 -11.85 8.79 2.83
CA ILE A 106 -11.70 7.77 1.78
C ILE A 106 -11.45 6.40 2.42
N LEU A 107 -10.45 6.29 3.30
CA LEU A 107 -10.07 5.02 3.92
C LEU A 107 -11.20 4.37 4.75
N ASN A 108 -12.05 5.18 5.38
CA ASN A 108 -13.18 4.73 6.18
C ASN A 108 -14.35 4.16 5.35
N GLN A 109 -14.36 4.36 4.03
CA GLN A 109 -15.35 3.74 3.13
C GLN A 109 -15.06 2.27 2.87
N TYR A 110 -13.85 1.80 3.19
CA TYR A 110 -13.35 0.48 2.86
C TYR A 110 -13.17 -0.39 4.10
N PHE A 111 -13.44 -1.69 3.94
CA PHE A 111 -13.25 -2.67 5.00
C PHE A 111 -11.81 -3.17 5.02
N VAL A 112 -11.28 -3.38 6.21
CA VAL A 112 -9.95 -3.95 6.41
C VAL A 112 -10.13 -5.38 6.88
N ASP A 113 -9.62 -6.34 6.11
CA ASP A 113 -9.61 -7.74 6.49
C ASP A 113 -8.65 -7.93 7.68
N GLU A 114 -9.19 -8.44 8.79
CA GLU A 114 -8.44 -8.81 10.00
C GLU A 114 -7.69 -10.14 9.85
#